data_AF-A0AA89SU22-F1
#
_entry.id   AF-A0AA89SU22-F1
#
_cell.length_a   1.000
_cell.length_b   1.000
_cell.length_c   1.000
_cell.angle_alpha   90.00
_cell.angle_beta   90.00
_cell.angle_gamma   90.00
#
_symmetry.space_group_name_H-M   'P 1'
#
loop_
_entity.id
_entity.type
_entity.pdbx_description
1 polymer ?
#
loop_
_entity_poly.entity_id
_entity_poly.type
_entity_poly.pdbx_seq_one_letter_code
_entity_poly.pdbx_strand_id
1 'polypeptide(L)'
;MEAVPAHKKFAIIQEMAGCYGSIQPLCEIAGVSRSGYYKWVKRQERPSQKQLEDEQLKEKIKECHEEVKGIYGYRRVKVWLKRKYKLDINHKRVQRLMREMGIRAVIRKKRPYFGKKEPYVISDNYLNRDFHTSKPNEKWVTDITYLIFNGQKLYFCREAPHL
;
A
#
# COMPACT_ATOMS: atom_id res chain seq x y z
N MET A 1 15.66 1.27 20.95
CA MET A 1 16.39 0.08 20.46
C MET A 1 15.37 -1.03 20.26
N GLU A 2 15.05 -1.39 19.01
CA GLU A 2 14.09 -2.47 18.72
C GLU A 2 14.64 -3.82 19.22
N ALA A 3 13.83 -4.58 19.95
CA ALA A 3 14.21 -5.89 20.43
C ALA A 3 14.39 -6.86 19.24
N VAL A 4 15.61 -7.38 19.05
CA VAL A 4 15.90 -8.34 17.99
C VAL A 4 15.11 -9.64 18.26
N PRO A 5 14.28 -10.12 17.31
CA PRO A 5 13.52 -11.34 17.46
C PRO A 5 14.41 -12.56 17.72
N ALA A 6 13.96 -13.49 18.57
CA ALA A 6 14.74 -14.67 18.95
C ALA A 6 15.21 -15.53 17.76
N HIS A 7 14.42 -15.63 16.69
CA HIS A 7 14.81 -16.39 15.49
C HIS A 7 16.02 -15.79 14.76
N LYS A 8 16.20 -14.46 14.79
CA LYS A 8 17.37 -13.80 14.21
C LYS A 8 18.62 -14.05 15.05
N LYS A 9 18.46 -14.05 16.38
CA LYS A 9 19.55 -14.41 17.30
C LYS A 9 20.04 -15.84 17.07
N PHE A 10 19.13 -16.80 16.86
CA PHE A 10 19.51 -18.18 16.55
C PHE A 10 20.24 -18.32 15.21
N ALA A 11 19.83 -17.58 14.18
CA ALA A 11 20.52 -17.58 12.89
C ALA A 11 21.97 -17.07 13.01
N ILE A 12 22.18 -15.98 13.75
CA ILE A 12 23.52 -15.44 14.03
C ILE A 12 24.37 -16.44 14.82
N ILE A 13 23.80 -17.10 15.84
CA ILE A 13 24.50 -18.14 16.60
C ILE A 13 24.91 -19.30 15.68
N GLN A 14 24.07 -19.67 14.71
CA GLN A 14 24.39 -20.73 13.76
C GLN A 14 25.55 -20.35 12.83
N GLU A 15 25.61 -19.12 12.33
CA GLU A 15 26.75 -18.61 11.55
C GLU A 15 28.04 -18.61 12.39
N MET A 16 27.98 -18.06 13.61
CA MET A 16 29.15 -18.01 14.49
C MET A 16 29.59 -19.38 14.99
N ALA A 17 28.68 -20.35 15.11
CA ALA A 17 29.01 -21.72 15.53
C ALA A 17 30.02 -22.39 14.57
N GLY A 18 30.01 -22.01 13.28
CA GLY A 18 31.00 -22.48 12.31
C GLY A 18 32.44 -22.00 12.58
N CYS A 19 32.61 -20.85 13.24
CA CYS A 19 33.92 -20.27 13.54
C CYS A 19 34.41 -20.57 14.96
N TYR A 20 33.50 -20.61 15.94
CA TYR A 20 33.86 -20.69 17.36
C TYR A 20 33.59 -22.06 18.01
N GLY A 21 32.90 -22.98 17.30
CA GLY A 21 32.68 -24.39 17.70
C GLY A 21 31.75 -24.62 18.91
N SER A 22 31.67 -23.70 19.87
CA SER A 22 30.86 -23.86 21.09
C SER A 22 29.61 -22.99 21.09
N ILE A 23 28.44 -23.64 21.15
CA ILE A 23 27.11 -22.97 21.12
C ILE A 23 26.76 -22.35 22.49
N GLN A 24 27.31 -22.88 23.58
CA GLN A 24 26.94 -22.46 24.94
C GLN A 24 27.35 -21.01 25.23
N PRO A 25 28.60 -20.57 24.99
CA PRO A 25 28.98 -19.17 25.16
C PRO A 25 28.18 -18.23 24.25
N LEU A 26 27.91 -18.65 23.01
CA LEU A 26 27.15 -17.85 22.05
C LEU A 26 25.70 -17.63 22.50
N CYS A 27 25.08 -18.65 23.09
CA CYS A 27 23.74 -18.56 23.65
C CYS A 27 23.68 -17.66 24.90
N GLU A 28 24.71 -17.71 25.76
CA GLU A 28 24.85 -16.84 26.93
C GLU A 28 25.00 -15.37 26.53
N ILE A 29 25.89 -15.07 25.57
CA ILE A 29 26.10 -13.70 25.05
C ILE A 29 24.82 -13.14 24.42
N ALA A 30 24.09 -13.96 23.66
CA ALA A 30 22.86 -13.54 22.99
C ALA A 30 21.63 -13.47 23.93
N GLY A 31 21.74 -13.98 25.15
CA GLY A 31 20.65 -14.06 26.14
C GLY A 31 19.52 -14.99 25.68
N VAL A 32 19.84 -16.14 25.11
CA VAL A 32 18.87 -17.14 24.63
C VAL A 32 19.15 -18.52 25.22
N SER A 33 18.10 -19.33 25.42
CA SER A 33 18.30 -20.68 25.95
C SER A 33 18.85 -21.63 24.90
N ARG A 34 19.81 -22.48 25.31
CA ARG A 34 20.39 -23.55 24.48
C ARG A 34 19.32 -24.53 23.96
N SER A 35 18.32 -24.85 24.80
CA SER A 35 17.19 -25.70 24.42
C SER A 35 16.31 -25.04 23.35
N GLY A 36 16.17 -23.70 23.37
CA GLY A 36 15.50 -22.92 22.35
C GLY A 36 16.22 -22.99 21.00
N TYR A 37 17.55 -22.89 21.02
CA TYR A 37 18.40 -23.02 19.82
C TYR A 37 18.22 -24.38 19.15
N TYR A 38 18.41 -25.50 19.86
CA TYR A 38 18.26 -26.82 19.24
C TYR A 38 16.82 -27.13 18.81
N LYS A 39 15.81 -26.61 19.53
CA LYS A 39 14.41 -26.67 19.07
C LYS A 39 14.17 -25.89 17.77
N TRP A 40 14.93 -24.83 17.53
CA TRP A 40 14.89 -24.07 16.29
C TRP A 40 15.63 -24.80 15.16
N VAL A 41 16.82 -25.35 15.43
CA VAL A 41 17.58 -26.19 14.48
C VAL A 41 16.75 -27.40 14.02
N LYS A 42 16.17 -28.16 14.97
CA LYS A 42 15.33 -29.31 14.66
C LYS A 42 14.09 -28.95 13.80
N ARG A 43 13.57 -27.72 13.95
CA ARG A 43 12.46 -27.21 13.14
C ARG A 43 12.86 -26.83 11.72
N GLN A 44 14.13 -26.50 11.50
CA GLN A 44 14.70 -26.29 10.16
C GLN A 44 14.94 -27.63 9.45
N GLU A 45 15.50 -28.61 10.16
CA GLU A 45 15.84 -29.92 9.59
C GLU A 45 14.61 -30.79 9.29
N ARG A 46 13.55 -30.68 10.09
CA ARG A 46 12.31 -31.45 9.94
C ARG A 46 11.11 -30.52 9.92
N PRO A 47 10.79 -29.90 8.76
CA PRO A 47 9.60 -29.11 8.63
C PRO A 47 8.36 -30.00 8.84
N SER A 48 7.41 -29.49 9.62
CA SER A 48 6.09 -30.12 9.77
C SER A 48 5.35 -30.09 8.43
N GLN A 49 4.44 -31.04 8.20
CA GLN A 49 3.58 -31.07 7.02
C GLN A 49 2.88 -29.72 6.75
N LYS A 50 2.48 -29.00 7.81
CA LYS A 50 1.90 -27.64 7.69
C LYS A 50 2.88 -26.60 7.16
N GLN A 51 4.17 -26.72 7.50
CA GLN A 51 5.21 -25.81 7.00
C GLN A 51 5.47 -26.05 5.52
N LEU A 52 5.50 -27.31 5.09
CA LEU A 52 5.60 -27.70 3.68
C LEU A 52 4.41 -27.15 2.88
N GLU A 53 3.18 -27.29 3.38
CA GLU A 53 2.00 -26.68 2.73
C GLU A 53 2.09 -25.16 2.66
N ASP A 54 2.59 -24.51 3.72
CA ASP A 54 2.76 -23.06 3.75
C ASP A 54 3.82 -22.60 2.74
N GLU A 55 4.90 -23.36 2.53
CA GLU A 55 5.92 -23.09 1.51
C GLU A 55 5.35 -23.20 0.10
N GLN A 56 4.64 -24.30 -0.21
CA GLN A 56 3.94 -24.45 -1.48
C GLN A 56 2.93 -23.32 -1.72
N LEU A 57 2.26 -22.86 -0.66
CA LEU A 57 1.33 -21.75 -0.74
C LEU A 57 2.05 -20.41 -0.95
N LYS A 58 3.22 -20.21 -0.34
CA LYS A 58 4.07 -19.03 -0.55
C LYS A 58 4.51 -18.92 -2.01
N GLU A 59 4.90 -20.03 -2.64
CA GLU A 59 5.25 -20.08 -4.06
C GLU A 59 4.08 -19.64 -4.95
N LYS A 60 2.88 -20.20 -4.74
CA LYS A 60 1.67 -19.81 -5.49
C LYS A 60 1.29 -18.34 -5.28
N ILE A 61 1.51 -17.81 -4.08
CA ILE A 61 1.28 -16.38 -3.80
C ILE A 61 2.29 -15.50 -4.54
N LYS A 62 3.56 -15.91 -4.65
CA LYS A 62 4.57 -15.19 -5.44
C LYS A 62 4.21 -15.18 -6.92
N GLU A 63 3.80 -16.34 -7.47
CA GLU A 63 3.32 -16.45 -8.85
C GLU A 63 2.15 -15.48 -9.11
N CYS A 64 1.17 -15.43 -8.20
CA CYS A 64 0.07 -14.47 -8.27
C CYS A 64 0.58 -13.02 -8.32
N HIS A 65 1.54 -12.70 -7.44
CA HIS A 65 2.08 -11.35 -7.31
C HIS A 65 2.79 -10.88 -8.57
N GLU A 66 3.57 -11.76 -9.20
CA GLU A 66 4.28 -11.50 -10.46
C GLU A 66 3.31 -11.34 -11.63
N GLU A 67 2.33 -12.26 -11.76
CA GLU A 67 1.31 -12.23 -12.82
C GLU A 67 0.52 -10.91 -12.83
N VAL A 68 0.16 -10.41 -11.64
CA VAL A 68 -0.67 -9.21 -11.48
C VAL A 68 0.14 -7.95 -11.15
N LYS A 69 1.48 -8.01 -11.23
CA LYS A 69 2.40 -6.89 -10.94
C LYS A 69 2.11 -6.20 -9.60
N GLY A 70 1.78 -7.00 -8.59
CA GLY A 70 1.51 -6.54 -7.23
C GLY A 70 0.20 -5.77 -6.99
N ILE A 71 -0.71 -5.74 -7.96
CA ILE A 71 -2.01 -5.04 -7.81
C ILE A 71 -2.89 -5.71 -6.73
N TYR A 72 -2.74 -7.02 -6.51
CA TYR A 72 -3.64 -7.78 -5.64
C TYR A 72 -3.20 -7.77 -4.19
N GLY A 73 -4.12 -7.44 -3.29
CA GLY A 73 -3.99 -7.68 -1.85
C GLY A 73 -4.51 -9.05 -1.43
N TYR A 74 -4.28 -9.43 -0.17
CA TYR A 74 -4.56 -10.78 0.36
C TYR A 74 -5.98 -11.30 0.08
N ARG A 75 -7.00 -10.43 0.08
CA ARG A 75 -8.38 -10.83 -0.26
C ARG A 75 -8.51 -11.25 -1.73
N ARG A 76 -7.89 -10.49 -2.65
CA ARG A 76 -7.89 -10.79 -4.09
C ARG A 76 -6.99 -11.99 -4.41
N VAL A 77 -5.86 -12.11 -3.73
CA VAL A 77 -4.98 -13.29 -3.81
C VAL A 77 -5.74 -14.56 -3.39
N LYS A 78 -6.53 -14.53 -2.31
CA LYS A 78 -7.41 -15.67 -1.95
C LYS A 78 -8.33 -16.07 -3.12
N VAL A 79 -8.99 -15.09 -3.74
CA VAL A 79 -9.91 -15.37 -4.86
C VAL A 79 -9.15 -15.94 -6.06
N TRP A 80 -7.97 -15.41 -6.36
CA TRP A 80 -7.12 -15.92 -7.44
C TRP A 80 -6.66 -17.35 -7.17
N LEU A 81 -6.22 -17.66 -5.94
CA LEU A 81 -5.83 -19.02 -5.52
C LEU A 81 -7.00 -20.01 -5.64
N LYS A 82 -8.21 -19.59 -5.24
CA LYS A 82 -9.42 -20.41 -5.39
C LYS A 82 -9.78 -20.64 -6.85
N ARG A 83 -9.59 -19.66 -7.73
CA ARG A 83 -9.90 -19.79 -9.17
C ARG A 83 -8.87 -20.64 -9.91
N LYS A 84 -7.57 -20.45 -9.66
CA LYS A 84 -6.48 -21.09 -10.40
C LYS A 84 -6.19 -22.52 -9.90
N TYR A 85 -6.17 -22.72 -8.57
CA TYR A 85 -5.80 -24.02 -7.98
C TYR A 85 -6.94 -24.72 -7.23
N LYS A 86 -8.16 -24.16 -7.24
CA LYS A 86 -9.32 -24.69 -6.49
C LYS A 86 -9.06 -24.84 -4.98
N LEU A 87 -8.13 -24.06 -4.43
CA LEU A 87 -7.81 -24.06 -3.01
C LEU A 87 -8.73 -23.12 -2.23
N ASP A 88 -9.52 -23.64 -1.29
CA ASP A 88 -10.28 -22.81 -0.35
C ASP A 88 -9.49 -22.60 0.94
N ILE A 89 -8.85 -21.44 1.04
CA ILE A 89 -7.98 -21.10 2.17
C ILE A 89 -8.56 -19.90 2.91
N ASN A 90 -8.41 -19.89 4.23
CA ASN A 90 -8.77 -18.74 5.05
C ASN A 90 -7.92 -17.51 4.68
N HIS A 91 -8.57 -16.36 4.49
CA HIS A 91 -7.91 -15.10 4.16
C HIS A 91 -6.85 -14.68 5.20
N LYS A 92 -7.02 -15.06 6.48
CA LYS A 92 -6.03 -14.80 7.54
C LYS A 92 -4.72 -15.56 7.30
N ARG A 93 -4.78 -16.80 6.78
CA ARG A 93 -3.58 -17.59 6.43
C ARG A 93 -2.82 -16.91 5.30
N VAL A 94 -3.52 -16.51 4.24
CA VAL A 94 -2.94 -15.76 3.10
C VAL A 94 -2.30 -14.45 3.58
N GLN A 95 -3.01 -13.68 4.43
CA GLN A 95 -2.49 -12.44 4.98
C GLN A 95 -1.21 -12.64 5.80
N ARG A 96 -1.17 -13.66 6.66
CA ARG A 96 0.03 -14.02 7.44
C ARG A 96 1.21 -14.31 6.52
N LEU A 97 1.02 -15.19 5.53
CA LEU A 97 2.09 -15.59 4.60
C LEU A 97 2.59 -14.42 3.75
N MET A 98 1.68 -13.57 3.25
CA MET A 98 2.07 -12.36 2.53
C MET A 98 2.90 -11.42 3.41
N ARG A 99 2.53 -11.26 4.69
CA ARG A 99 3.28 -10.44 5.64
C ARG A 99 4.67 -11.01 5.91
N GLU A 100 4.79 -12.32 6.09
CA GLU A 100 6.08 -13.01 6.25
C GLU A 100 7.01 -12.81 5.04
N MET A 101 6.45 -12.78 3.83
CA MET A 101 7.22 -12.53 2.60
C MET A 101 7.44 -11.05 2.30
N GLY A 102 6.88 -10.13 3.10
CA GLY A 102 6.93 -8.69 2.82
C GLY A 102 6.09 -8.24 1.62
N ILE A 103 5.25 -9.11 1.05
CA ILE A 103 4.42 -8.81 -0.12
C ILE A 103 3.24 -7.94 0.29
N ARG A 104 3.11 -6.78 -0.37
CA ARG A 104 2.00 -5.84 -0.17
C ARG A 104 1.33 -5.50 -1.49
N ALA A 105 0.06 -5.15 -1.42
CA ALA A 105 -0.67 -4.64 -2.57
C ALA A 105 -0.15 -3.24 -2.93
N VAL A 106 0.13 -3.04 -4.21
CA VAL A 106 0.45 -1.72 -4.77
C VAL A 106 -0.86 -0.97 -4.98
N ILE A 107 -1.18 -0.07 -4.05
CA ILE A 107 -2.34 0.81 -4.16
C ILE A 107 -1.92 2.09 -4.88
N ARG A 108 -2.36 2.25 -6.13
CA ARG A 108 -2.14 3.50 -6.87
C ARG A 108 -3.01 4.61 -6.28
N LYS A 109 -2.43 5.78 -6.05
CA LYS A 109 -3.18 6.98 -5.67
C LYS A 109 -4.21 7.31 -6.77
N LYS A 110 -5.47 7.50 -6.39
CA LYS A 110 -6.52 7.93 -7.34
C LYS A 110 -6.10 9.28 -7.92
N ARG A 111 -5.97 9.36 -9.25
CA ARG A 111 -5.74 10.65 -9.92
C ARG A 111 -7.04 11.45 -9.90
N PRO A 112 -7.00 12.77 -9.62
CA PRO A 112 -8.16 13.62 -9.78
C PRO A 112 -8.63 13.54 -11.23
N TYR A 113 -9.92 13.28 -11.43
CA TYR A 113 -10.54 13.24 -12.74
C TYR A 113 -10.92 14.68 -13.11
N PHE A 114 -10.15 15.27 -14.01
CA PHE A 114 -10.55 16.48 -14.72
C PHE A 114 -11.37 15.98 -15.91
N GLY A 115 -12.69 16.18 -15.88
CA GLY A 115 -13.60 15.64 -16.90
C GLY A 115 -13.22 16.00 -18.33
N LYS A 116 -13.90 15.40 -19.31
CA LYS A 116 -13.87 15.92 -20.69
C LYS A 116 -14.29 17.39 -20.61
N LYS A 117 -13.37 18.31 -20.93
CA LYS A 117 -13.73 19.71 -21.11
C LYS A 117 -14.69 19.74 -22.29
N GLU A 118 -15.94 20.13 -22.07
CA GLU A 118 -16.79 20.56 -23.16
C GLU A 118 -16.02 21.65 -23.93
N PRO A 119 -16.16 21.73 -25.27
CA PRO A 119 -15.64 22.88 -25.99
C PRO A 119 -16.34 24.11 -25.42
N TYR A 120 -15.64 24.84 -24.55
CA TYR A 120 -16.11 26.13 -24.07
C TYR A 120 -16.38 26.98 -25.31
N VAL A 121 -17.56 27.62 -25.37
CA VAL A 121 -17.74 28.76 -26.26
C VAL A 121 -16.82 29.83 -25.72
N ILE A 122 -15.63 29.97 -26.33
CA ILE A 122 -14.71 31.06 -26.04
C ILE A 122 -15.36 32.29 -26.67
N SER A 123 -16.15 33.02 -25.89
CA SER A 123 -16.57 34.36 -26.28
C SER A 123 -15.36 35.28 -26.30
N ASP A 124 -15.32 36.21 -27.26
CA ASP A 124 -14.25 37.20 -27.31
C ASP A 124 -14.18 37.97 -25.98
N ASN A 125 -12.97 38.08 -25.42
CA ASN A 125 -12.75 38.86 -24.22
C ASN A 125 -12.73 40.34 -24.59
N TYR A 126 -13.91 40.96 -24.70
CA TYR A 126 -14.03 42.39 -25.02
C TYR A 126 -13.39 43.30 -23.96
N LEU A 127 -13.29 42.83 -22.71
CA LEU A 127 -12.72 43.61 -21.62
C LEU A 127 -11.20 43.68 -21.70
N ASN A 128 -10.52 42.61 -22.12
CA ASN A 128 -9.04 42.54 -22.25
C ASN A 128 -8.24 43.15 -21.07
N ARG A 129 -8.80 43.06 -19.84
CA ARG A 129 -8.25 43.68 -18.62
C ARG A 129 -8.18 45.21 -18.64
N ASP A 130 -8.88 45.87 -19.56
CA ASP A 130 -9.14 47.31 -19.55
C ASP A 130 -10.37 47.61 -18.69
N PHE A 131 -10.12 48.05 -17.47
CA PHE A 131 -11.15 48.41 -16.49
C PHE A 131 -11.46 49.91 -16.48
N HIS A 132 -10.86 50.73 -17.36
CA HIS A 132 -11.14 52.16 -17.39
C HIS A 132 -12.49 52.42 -18.07
N THR A 133 -13.32 53.26 -17.44
CA THR A 133 -14.63 53.70 -17.94
C THR A 133 -14.73 55.22 -17.84
N SER A 134 -15.48 55.85 -18.75
CA SER A 134 -15.74 57.30 -18.70
C SER A 134 -17.09 57.62 -18.04
N LYS A 135 -17.99 56.64 -18.00
CA LYS A 135 -19.33 56.77 -17.42
C LYS A 135 -19.71 55.49 -16.66
N PRO A 136 -20.48 55.61 -15.56
CA PRO A 136 -21.05 54.45 -14.89
C PRO A 136 -21.85 53.57 -15.87
N ASN A 137 -21.85 52.26 -15.61
CA ASN A 137 -22.58 51.23 -16.38
C ASN A 137 -22.05 50.90 -17.79
N GLU A 138 -20.85 51.35 -18.17
CA GLU A 138 -20.24 50.97 -19.46
C GLU A 138 -19.64 49.55 -19.45
N LYS A 139 -19.16 49.08 -18.30
CA LYS A 139 -18.54 47.76 -18.13
C LYS A 139 -19.07 47.09 -16.86
N TRP A 140 -19.62 45.89 -17.01
CA TRP A 140 -20.13 45.07 -15.91
C TRP A 140 -19.28 43.80 -15.80
N VAL A 141 -18.82 43.50 -14.59
CA VAL A 141 -18.07 42.27 -14.32
C VAL A 141 -18.73 41.55 -13.17
N THR A 142 -18.87 40.24 -13.33
CA THR A 142 -19.42 39.35 -12.33
C THR A 142 -18.37 38.32 -11.94
N ASP A 143 -18.13 38.18 -10.64
CA ASP A 143 -17.35 37.05 -10.13
C ASP A 143 -18.30 35.94 -9.67
N ILE A 144 -18.01 34.70 -10.08
CA ILE A 144 -18.79 33.52 -9.69
C ILE A 144 -17.99 32.74 -8.66
N THR A 145 -18.47 32.74 -7.42
CA THR A 145 -17.90 31.90 -6.35
C THR A 145 -18.68 30.60 -6.24
N TYR A 146 -18.00 29.47 -6.38
CA TYR A 146 -18.57 28.15 -6.18
C TYR A 146 -18.48 27.74 -4.70
N LEU A 147 -19.61 27.39 -4.09
CA LEU A 147 -19.70 26.93 -2.71
C LEU A 147 -20.26 25.50 -2.68
N ILE A 148 -19.69 24.66 -1.82
CA ILE A 148 -20.18 23.31 -1.58
C ILE A 148 -20.89 23.31 -0.23
N PHE A 149 -22.20 23.14 -0.21
CA PHE A 149 -23.02 23.10 1.00
C PHE A 149 -23.95 21.88 0.97
N ASN A 150 -23.93 21.05 2.02
CA ASN A 150 -24.72 19.81 2.12
C ASN A 150 -24.61 18.87 0.91
N GLY A 151 -23.42 18.79 0.29
CA GLY A 151 -23.19 17.95 -0.90
C GLY A 151 -23.78 18.51 -2.20
N GLN A 152 -24.40 19.69 -2.16
CA GLN A 152 -24.88 20.42 -3.34
C GLN A 152 -23.89 21.53 -3.72
N LYS A 153 -23.75 21.76 -5.03
CA LYS A 153 -22.96 22.89 -5.56
C LYS A 153 -23.88 24.09 -5.71
N LEU A 154 -23.60 25.15 -4.95
CA LEU A 154 -24.26 26.43 -5.06
C LEU A 154 -23.31 27.42 -5.76
N TYR A 155 -23.89 28.37 -6.49
CA TYR A 155 -23.14 29.46 -7.12
C TYR A 155 -23.62 30.78 -6.51
N PHE A 156 -22.66 31.61 -6.11
CA PHE A 156 -22.92 32.99 -5.68
C PHE A 156 -22.34 33.92 -6.75
N CYS A 157 -23.19 34.75 -7.33
CA CYS A 157 -22.79 35.78 -8.29
C CYS A 157 -22.67 37.10 -7.54
N ARG A 158 -21.48 37.71 -7.59
CA ARG A 158 -21.28 39.08 -7.10
C ARG A 158 -21.17 40.01 -8.28
N GLU A 159 -22.10 40.94 -8.38
CA GLU A 159 -22.06 42.02 -9.36
C GLU A 159 -21.28 43.20 -8.77
N ALA A 160 -20.29 43.69 -9.51
CA ALA A 160 -19.61 44.94 -9.19
C ALA A 160 -19.78 45.88 -10.38
N PRO A 161 -20.54 46.99 -10.25
CA PRO A 161 -20.46 48.07 -11.21
C PRO A 161 -19.06 48.68 -11.03
N HIS A 162 -18.17 48.44 -11.98
CA HIS A 162 -16.92 49.18 -12.01
C HIS A 162 -17.25 50.64 -12.32
N LEU A 163 -16.83 51.53 -11.42
CA LEU A 163 -16.78 52.98 -11.58
C LEU A 163 -15.91 53.34 -12.80
#